data_AF-A0A9C8E6I0-F1
#
_entry.id   AF-A0A9C8E6I0-F1
#
_cell.length_a   1.000
_cell.length_b   1.000
_cell.length_c   1.000
_cell.angle_alpha   90.00
_cell.angle_beta   90.00
_cell.angle_gamma   90.00
#
_symmetry.space_group_name_H-M   'P 1'
#
loop_
_entity.id
_entity.type
_entity.pdbx_description
1 polymer ?
#
loop_
_entity_poly.entity_id
_entity_poly.type
_entity_poly.pdbx_seq_one_letter_code
_entity_poly.pdbx_strand_id
1 'polypeptide(L)'
;MSMCWSWVGTSLKAPWRSSLTLLKPYGLKVVGNDVRRCFRINHTVLITVLALLLSSCAPGSVTLAPTPSPAEARKPTLTPTFTPTPRLTPDWHSVNDFLYQLQRAEPKRIGETAYDLVIIDIEAAKGSPEVIEELKHSPGGKKLTLCYISIGQAEDYRFYWKRGWSKSPPEWLGKPDPDWTGDYWVRYWHPEWQAIIFDYLDHVLDLGFDGVYLDQVEAYQYWEERGRKTAAREMVNFVMAIAERARRRYPGFGIFPQNAEELGVLFPEYMETMTGIGVEDLYYGYPRDNAPSPPEWTAQREAILDQWVKADKLVLTIDYTRIPEQINDAYARSGARGYIPFVTVRSLDLLIINKGHEPD
;
A
#
# COMPACT_ATOMS: atom_id res chain seq x y z
N MET A 1 -1.76 -0.36 38.08
CA MET A 1 -3.22 -0.44 37.82
C MET A 1 -3.39 -0.96 36.41
N SER A 2 -3.61 -2.27 36.29
CA SER A 2 -3.86 -2.93 35.00
C SER A 2 -5.37 -2.95 34.80
N MET A 3 -5.87 -2.29 33.77
CA MET A 3 -7.29 -2.33 33.40
C MET A 3 -7.46 -3.35 32.27
N CYS A 4 -8.08 -4.47 32.65
CA CYS A 4 -8.64 -5.46 31.76
C CYS A 4 -9.88 -4.85 31.07
N TRP A 5 -9.97 -4.91 29.75
CA TRP A 5 -11.20 -4.62 29.01
C TRP A 5 -11.54 -5.81 28.12
N SER A 6 -12.73 -6.35 28.37
CA SER A 6 -13.34 -7.47 27.68
C SER A 6 -13.70 -7.10 26.23
N TRP A 7 -13.27 -7.94 25.30
CA TRP A 7 -13.67 -7.95 23.90
C TRP A 7 -15.15 -8.33 23.77
N VAL A 8 -15.96 -7.46 23.15
CA VAL A 8 -17.28 -7.83 22.61
C VAL A 8 -17.14 -7.77 21.09
N GLY A 9 -17.13 -8.94 20.46
CA GLY A 9 -17.08 -9.06 19.01
C GLY A 9 -18.34 -8.49 18.37
N THR A 10 -18.16 -7.58 17.43
CA THR A 10 -19.18 -7.22 16.44
C THR A 10 -18.63 -7.48 15.05
N SER A 11 -19.26 -8.46 14.40
CA SER A 11 -19.10 -8.82 12.99
C SER A 11 -19.30 -7.59 12.10
N LEU A 12 -18.26 -7.25 11.34
CA LEU A 12 -18.38 -6.40 10.16
C LEU A 12 -18.82 -7.28 8.99
N LYS A 13 -19.94 -6.89 8.37
CA LYS A 13 -20.34 -7.38 7.05
C LYS A 13 -19.41 -6.74 6.04
N ALA A 14 -18.86 -7.52 5.11
CA ALA A 14 -18.07 -7.00 4.02
C ALA A 14 -18.89 -5.94 3.22
N PRO A 15 -18.34 -4.74 2.97
CA PRO A 15 -19.07 -3.54 2.48
C PRO A 15 -19.51 -3.58 0.99
N TRP A 16 -19.24 -4.66 0.26
CA TRP A 16 -19.39 -4.73 -1.20
C TRP A 16 -20.83 -4.71 -1.76
N ARG A 17 -21.88 -4.69 -0.93
CA ARG A 17 -23.27 -4.71 -1.44
C ARG A 17 -23.67 -3.44 -2.21
N SER A 18 -22.93 -2.35 -2.06
CA SER A 18 -23.29 -1.03 -2.60
C SER A 18 -22.81 -0.82 -4.04
N SER A 19 -21.61 -1.28 -4.38
CA SER A 19 -20.95 -1.06 -5.69
C SER A 19 -21.59 -1.85 -6.84
N LEU A 20 -22.30 -2.94 -6.53
CA LEU A 20 -22.87 -3.84 -7.54
C LEU A 20 -24.12 -3.31 -8.27
N THR A 21 -24.67 -2.18 -7.83
CA THR A 21 -25.78 -1.53 -8.53
C THR A 21 -25.30 -0.69 -9.72
N LEU A 22 -24.01 -0.31 -9.76
CA LEU A 22 -23.42 0.59 -10.75
C LEU A 22 -22.91 -0.12 -12.02
N LEU A 23 -22.72 -1.45 -12.00
CA LEU A 23 -22.21 -2.22 -13.15
C LEU A 23 -23.31 -2.76 -14.09
N LYS A 24 -24.60 -2.58 -13.75
CA LYS A 24 -25.74 -2.99 -14.59
C LYS A 24 -25.74 -2.44 -16.03
N PRO A 25 -25.22 -1.23 -16.33
CA PRO A 25 -25.18 -0.74 -17.71
C PRO A 25 -24.22 -1.49 -18.63
N TYR A 26 -23.28 -2.28 -18.09
CA TYR A 26 -22.19 -2.93 -18.84
C TYR A 26 -22.39 -4.44 -19.09
N GLY A 27 -23.63 -4.94 -18.97
CA GLY A 27 -23.98 -6.32 -19.39
C GLY A 27 -23.55 -7.45 -18.43
N LEU A 28 -22.97 -7.13 -17.27
CA LEU A 28 -22.64 -8.11 -16.24
C LEU A 28 -23.90 -8.49 -15.44
N LYS A 29 -24.32 -9.76 -15.52
CA LYS A 29 -25.44 -10.31 -14.74
C LYS A 29 -24.99 -10.66 -13.33
N VAL A 30 -25.62 -10.08 -12.32
CA VAL A 30 -25.55 -10.54 -10.92
C VAL A 30 -26.50 -11.73 -10.76
N VAL A 31 -25.98 -12.88 -10.38
CA VAL A 31 -26.76 -14.04 -9.93
C VAL A 31 -26.23 -14.44 -8.56
N GLY A 32 -27.09 -14.43 -7.53
CA GLY A 32 -26.76 -14.97 -6.21
C GLY A 32 -27.46 -14.27 -5.04
N ASN A 33 -28.66 -14.73 -4.69
CA ASN A 33 -29.30 -14.50 -3.39
C ASN A 33 -29.15 -15.78 -2.56
N ASP A 34 -28.34 -15.75 -1.49
CA ASP A 34 -28.52 -16.44 -0.19
C ASP A 34 -27.18 -16.85 0.41
N VAL A 35 -26.90 -16.44 1.66
CA VAL A 35 -26.31 -17.31 2.69
C VAL A 35 -26.73 -16.77 4.07
N ARG A 36 -27.56 -17.52 4.79
CA ARG A 36 -27.69 -17.43 6.26
C ARG A 36 -27.22 -18.75 6.88
N ARG A 37 -26.48 -18.59 7.99
CA ARG A 37 -26.05 -19.59 9.01
C ARG A 37 -24.89 -20.50 8.63
N CYS A 38 -23.80 -20.33 9.38
CA CYS A 38 -23.36 -21.31 10.40
C CYS A 38 -22.13 -20.75 11.12
N PHE A 39 -22.22 -20.44 12.41
CA PHE A 39 -21.09 -20.56 13.35
C PHE A 39 -21.60 -20.54 14.80
N ARG A 40 -21.31 -21.62 15.51
CA ARG A 40 -21.31 -21.72 16.98
C ARG A 40 -20.25 -22.79 17.28
N ILE A 41 -19.26 -22.50 18.12
CA ILE A 41 -18.57 -23.45 19.01
C ILE A 41 -17.77 -22.67 20.06
N ASN A 42 -17.72 -23.27 21.24
CA ASN A 42 -17.34 -22.78 22.57
C ASN A 42 -15.83 -22.55 22.78
N HIS A 43 -15.52 -21.65 23.71
CA HIS A 43 -14.21 -21.51 24.37
C HIS A 43 -14.20 -22.21 25.73
N THR A 44 -13.16 -23.03 25.98
CA THR A 44 -12.63 -23.29 27.32
C THR A 44 -11.13 -23.60 27.21
N VAL A 45 -10.27 -22.84 27.87
CA VAL A 45 -9.29 -23.29 28.90
C VAL A 45 -8.39 -22.10 29.29
N LEU A 46 -8.22 -21.98 30.60
CA LEU A 46 -7.62 -20.93 31.41
C LEU A 46 -6.12 -21.23 31.64
N ILE A 47 -5.25 -20.21 31.71
CA ILE A 47 -3.90 -20.33 32.30
C ILE A 47 -3.69 -19.22 33.33
N THR A 48 -3.26 -19.63 34.53
CA THR A 48 -2.89 -18.80 35.69
C THR A 48 -1.40 -19.02 35.96
N VAL A 49 -0.59 -17.98 36.14
CA VAL A 49 0.53 -17.94 37.12
C VAL A 49 0.81 -16.47 37.53
N LEU A 50 1.03 -16.29 38.82
CA LEU A 50 1.12 -15.06 39.61
C LEU A 50 2.56 -14.52 39.75
N ALA A 51 2.62 -13.23 40.11
CA ALA A 51 3.79 -12.39 40.42
C ALA A 51 4.67 -12.85 41.60
N LEU A 52 5.88 -12.27 41.72
CA LEU A 52 6.39 -11.53 42.90
C LEU A 52 7.91 -11.22 42.85
N LEU A 53 8.33 -9.94 42.97
CA LEU A 53 9.08 -9.39 44.12
C LEU A 53 9.75 -8.02 43.88
N LEU A 54 9.93 -7.33 45.01
CA LEU A 54 10.17 -5.90 45.24
C LEU A 54 11.66 -5.52 45.43
N SER A 55 11.87 -4.21 45.35
CA SER A 55 12.83 -3.38 46.10
C SER A 55 14.28 -3.22 45.57
N SER A 56 14.66 -1.99 45.22
CA SER A 56 15.42 -1.10 46.12
C SER A 56 15.67 0.26 45.45
N CYS A 57 15.47 1.34 46.20
CA CYS A 57 15.88 2.69 45.85
C CYS A 57 17.27 2.96 46.42
N ALA A 58 18.16 3.54 45.62
CA ALA A 58 19.31 4.30 46.09
C ALA A 58 19.58 5.47 45.13
N PRO A 59 19.97 6.66 45.63
CA PRO A 59 20.07 7.87 44.82
C PRO A 59 21.45 7.96 44.15
N GLY A 60 21.46 7.94 42.81
CA GLY A 60 22.64 8.17 42.00
C GLY A 60 22.85 9.66 41.73
N SER A 61 24.02 10.16 42.12
CA SER A 61 24.50 11.52 41.95
C SER A 61 24.58 11.92 40.47
N VAL A 62 23.88 12.99 40.08
CA VAL A 62 24.01 13.59 38.75
C VAL A 62 25.29 14.43 38.72
N THR A 63 26.28 13.99 37.95
CA THR A 63 27.48 14.78 37.68
C THR A 63 27.18 15.67 36.46
N LEU A 64 27.16 16.98 36.65
CA LEU A 64 26.98 17.95 35.57
C LEU A 64 28.21 17.93 34.65
N ALA A 65 28.01 17.60 33.38
CA ALA A 65 29.01 17.78 32.35
C ALA A 65 29.26 19.29 32.11
N PRO A 66 30.49 19.72 31.81
CA PRO A 66 30.79 21.13 31.58
C PRO A 66 30.14 21.63 30.29
N THR A 67 29.67 22.87 30.36
CA THR A 67 29.08 23.67 29.27
C THR A 67 30.00 23.74 28.05
N PRO A 68 29.52 23.51 26.81
CA PRO A 68 30.31 23.80 25.63
C PRO A 68 30.45 25.33 25.45
N SER A 69 31.67 25.76 25.14
CA SER A 69 32.04 27.12 24.73
C SER A 69 31.31 27.52 23.42
N PRO A 70 31.08 28.82 23.14
CA PRO A 70 30.27 29.26 21.99
C PRO A 70 30.86 28.79 20.66
N ALA A 71 30.00 28.23 19.81
CA ALA A 71 30.33 27.77 18.48
C ALA A 71 30.92 28.90 17.61
N GLU A 72 32.10 28.66 17.07
CA GLU A 72 32.70 29.45 16.01
C GLU A 72 31.83 29.32 14.75
N ALA A 73 31.39 30.45 14.20
CA ALA A 73 30.47 30.51 13.08
C ALA A 73 31.06 29.82 11.83
N ARG A 74 30.55 28.62 11.51
CA ARG A 74 30.84 27.94 10.24
C ARG A 74 30.21 28.74 9.10
N LYS A 75 31.04 29.19 8.15
CA LYS A 75 30.60 29.79 6.89
C LYS A 75 29.62 28.84 6.17
N PRO A 76 28.58 29.38 5.50
CA PRO A 76 27.62 28.56 4.78
C PRO A 76 28.33 27.78 3.67
N THR A 77 28.34 26.46 3.80
CA THR A 77 28.72 25.54 2.73
C THR A 77 27.67 25.66 1.64
N LEU A 78 28.09 26.05 0.44
CA LEU A 78 27.24 26.07 -0.75
C LEU A 78 26.68 24.66 -0.98
N THR A 79 25.36 24.50 -0.86
CA THR A 79 24.65 23.28 -1.25
C THR A 79 24.91 23.03 -2.73
N PRO A 80 25.42 21.86 -3.14
CA PRO A 80 25.57 21.57 -4.57
C PRO A 80 24.19 21.62 -5.20
N THR A 81 24.01 22.51 -6.18
CA THR A 81 22.80 22.60 -6.98
C THR A 81 22.78 21.37 -7.88
N PHE A 82 22.09 20.31 -7.44
CA PHE A 82 21.87 19.11 -8.25
C PHE A 82 21.05 19.56 -9.48
N THR A 83 21.71 19.65 -10.63
CA THR A 83 21.00 19.88 -11.89
C THR A 83 20.43 18.52 -12.28
N PRO A 84 19.11 18.31 -12.33
CA PRO A 84 18.56 16.99 -12.62
C PRO A 84 18.96 16.62 -14.05
N THR A 85 19.75 15.56 -14.19
CA THR A 85 19.89 14.88 -15.48
C THR A 85 18.48 14.49 -15.95
N PRO A 86 18.11 14.72 -17.23
CA PRO A 86 16.82 14.29 -17.74
C PRO A 86 16.63 12.79 -17.47
N ARG A 87 15.64 12.43 -16.64
CA ARG A 87 15.32 11.03 -16.36
C ARG A 87 14.79 10.39 -17.64
N LEU A 88 15.37 9.26 -18.03
CA LEU A 88 14.86 8.46 -19.15
C LEU A 88 13.46 7.96 -18.82
N THR A 89 12.54 8.01 -19.78
CA THR A 89 11.21 7.42 -19.63
C THR A 89 11.35 5.92 -19.32
N PRO A 90 10.70 5.39 -18.27
CA PRO A 90 10.71 3.97 -17.98
C PRO A 90 10.02 3.18 -19.08
N ASP A 91 10.55 2.01 -19.41
CA ASP A 91 9.84 1.02 -20.20
C ASP A 91 9.03 0.15 -19.24
N TRP A 92 7.78 0.52 -19.00
CA TRP A 92 6.92 -0.22 -18.08
C TRP A 92 6.53 -1.60 -18.64
N HIS A 93 6.50 -1.77 -19.98
CA HIS A 93 6.09 -3.03 -20.60
C HIS A 93 7.17 -4.12 -20.52
N SER A 94 8.40 -3.77 -20.13
CA SER A 94 9.44 -4.77 -19.89
C SER A 94 9.26 -5.51 -18.57
N VAL A 95 8.44 -5.00 -17.64
CA VAL A 95 8.23 -5.61 -16.32
C VAL A 95 7.51 -6.93 -16.49
N ASN A 96 8.15 -8.03 -16.09
CA ASN A 96 7.54 -9.37 -16.14
C ASN A 96 7.43 -10.03 -14.75
N ASP A 97 8.08 -9.44 -13.73
CA ASP A 97 8.04 -9.85 -12.34
C ASP A 97 8.14 -8.63 -11.42
N PHE A 98 7.82 -8.81 -10.13
CA PHE A 98 8.00 -7.76 -9.15
C PHE A 98 8.14 -8.29 -7.72
N LEU A 99 8.70 -7.44 -6.86
CA LEU A 99 8.74 -7.60 -5.41
C LEU A 99 7.82 -6.57 -4.75
N TYR A 100 7.02 -7.00 -3.77
CA TYR A 100 6.30 -6.12 -2.86
C TYR A 100 6.76 -6.31 -1.41
N GLN A 101 7.45 -5.31 -0.84
CA GLN A 101 7.98 -5.38 0.51
C GLN A 101 7.94 -4.01 1.21
N LEU A 102 7.01 -3.84 2.15
CA LEU A 102 6.80 -2.58 2.87
C LEU A 102 7.54 -2.50 4.21
N GLN A 103 7.94 -3.65 4.76
CA GLN A 103 8.60 -3.70 6.05
C GLN A 103 9.97 -4.34 5.93
N ARG A 104 10.94 -3.78 6.68
CA ARG A 104 12.32 -4.28 6.72
C ARG A 104 12.94 -4.45 5.33
N ALA A 105 12.53 -3.62 4.37
CA ALA A 105 13.12 -3.58 3.05
C ALA A 105 14.58 -3.13 3.16
N GLU A 106 15.49 -3.94 2.63
CA GLU A 106 16.91 -3.66 2.59
C GLU A 106 17.33 -3.49 1.13
N PRO A 107 17.42 -2.25 0.60
CA PRO A 107 17.68 -1.99 -0.82
C PRO A 107 18.90 -2.73 -1.38
N LYS A 108 19.97 -2.90 -0.58
CA LYS A 108 21.15 -3.67 -1.01
C LYS A 108 20.83 -5.14 -1.29
N ARG A 109 20.03 -5.78 -0.44
CA ARG A 109 19.64 -7.20 -0.61
C ARG A 109 18.62 -7.35 -1.73
N ILE A 110 17.67 -6.42 -1.83
CA ILE A 110 16.72 -6.37 -2.95
C ILE A 110 17.49 -6.21 -4.27
N GLY A 111 18.52 -5.37 -4.28
CA GLY A 111 19.35 -5.11 -5.45
C GLY A 111 20.18 -6.31 -5.94
N GLU A 112 20.35 -7.36 -5.14
CA GLU A 112 20.99 -8.62 -5.55
C GLU A 112 20.04 -9.55 -6.32
N THR A 113 18.73 -9.32 -6.24
CA THR A 113 17.72 -10.13 -6.94
C THR A 113 17.54 -9.66 -8.37
N ALA A 114 16.97 -10.51 -9.23
CA ALA A 114 16.71 -10.14 -10.62
C ALA A 114 15.44 -9.30 -10.83
N TYR A 115 14.59 -9.11 -9.79
CA TYR A 115 13.28 -8.46 -9.94
C TYR A 115 13.28 -7.16 -10.77
N ASP A 116 12.45 -7.09 -11.80
CA ASP A 116 12.30 -5.93 -12.70
C ASP A 116 11.71 -4.71 -12.00
N LEU A 117 10.71 -4.95 -11.15
CA LEU A 117 9.95 -3.94 -10.43
C LEU A 117 10.00 -4.20 -8.93
N VAL A 118 10.22 -3.15 -8.14
CA VAL A 118 10.18 -3.22 -6.69
C VAL A 118 9.24 -2.16 -6.11
N ILE A 119 8.31 -2.61 -5.28
CA ILE A 119 7.37 -1.76 -4.55
C ILE A 119 7.80 -1.78 -3.09
N ILE A 120 8.23 -0.61 -2.60
CA ILE A 120 8.78 -0.44 -1.27
C ILE A 120 8.24 0.81 -0.59
N ASP A 121 8.34 0.84 0.73
CA ASP A 121 8.03 2.02 1.52
C ASP A 121 9.11 3.12 1.36
N ILE A 122 8.72 4.39 1.49
CA ILE A 122 9.67 5.53 1.41
C ILE A 122 10.83 5.41 2.41
N GLU A 123 10.59 4.81 3.58
CA GLU A 123 11.59 4.67 4.63
C GLU A 123 12.78 3.79 4.19
N ALA A 124 12.59 2.92 3.19
CA ALA A 124 13.67 2.12 2.59
C ALA A 124 14.75 3.01 1.94
N ALA A 125 14.37 4.20 1.45
CA ALA A 125 15.30 5.18 0.88
C ALA A 125 16.20 5.83 1.94
N LYS A 126 15.85 5.76 3.23
CA LYS A 126 16.59 6.38 4.35
C LYS A 126 16.85 7.88 4.14
N GLY A 127 15.95 8.56 3.44
CA GLY A 127 16.06 9.97 3.11
C GLY A 127 17.17 10.33 2.10
N SER A 128 17.72 9.36 1.37
CA SER A 128 18.82 9.57 0.42
C SER A 128 18.43 9.13 -0.99
N PRO A 129 18.42 10.04 -1.99
CA PRO A 129 18.17 9.68 -3.39
C PRO A 129 19.20 8.68 -3.93
N GLU A 130 20.42 8.69 -3.40
CA GLU A 130 21.49 7.76 -3.79
C GLU A 130 21.10 6.30 -3.51
N VAL A 131 20.35 6.03 -2.43
CA VAL A 131 19.89 4.67 -2.11
C VAL A 131 18.95 4.12 -3.20
N ILE A 132 18.06 4.97 -3.71
CA ILE A 132 17.12 4.58 -4.79
C ILE A 132 17.87 4.46 -6.11
N GLU A 133 18.80 5.38 -6.40
CA GLU A 133 19.62 5.32 -7.61
C GLU A 133 20.50 4.06 -7.66
N GLU A 134 21.11 3.67 -6.53
CA GLU A 134 21.86 2.42 -6.38
C GLU A 134 20.96 1.19 -6.57
N LEU A 135 19.74 1.20 -6.03
CA LEU A 135 18.78 0.12 -6.19
C LEU A 135 18.33 -0.06 -7.66
N LYS A 136 18.16 1.04 -8.39
CA LYS A 136 17.77 1.02 -9.81
C LYS A 136 18.86 0.49 -10.73
N HIS A 137 20.13 0.59 -10.33
CA HIS A 137 21.30 0.13 -11.08
C HIS A 137 22.06 -0.96 -10.33
N SER A 138 21.33 -1.84 -9.65
CA SER A 138 21.90 -2.81 -8.73
C SER A 138 22.52 -4.02 -9.46
N PRO A 139 23.35 -4.84 -8.77
CA PRO A 139 24.04 -5.97 -9.39
C PRO A 139 23.14 -7.05 -9.99
N GLY A 140 21.93 -7.21 -9.45
CA GLY A 140 20.93 -8.14 -9.97
C GLY A 140 20.21 -7.67 -11.23
N GLY A 141 20.51 -6.47 -11.74
CA GLY A 141 19.88 -5.93 -12.94
C GLY A 141 19.21 -4.59 -12.69
N LYS A 142 18.79 -3.93 -13.78
CA LYS A 142 18.09 -2.65 -13.71
C LYS A 142 16.71 -2.85 -13.08
N LYS A 143 16.29 -1.94 -12.22
CA LYS A 143 14.98 -2.01 -11.54
C LYS A 143 14.18 -0.73 -11.72
N LEU A 144 12.87 -0.89 -11.89
CA LEU A 144 11.91 0.19 -11.66
C LEU A 144 11.50 0.19 -10.19
N THR A 145 11.33 1.38 -9.63
CA THR A 145 10.99 1.55 -8.22
C THR A 145 9.65 2.27 -8.07
N LEU A 146 8.74 1.68 -7.31
CA LEU A 146 7.49 2.32 -6.88
C LEU A 146 7.51 2.57 -5.38
N CYS A 147 7.15 3.79 -4.99
CA CYS A 147 6.96 4.14 -3.59
C CYS A 147 5.51 3.89 -3.17
N TYR A 148 5.30 3.14 -2.10
CA TYR A 148 3.99 3.01 -1.46
C TYR A 148 3.54 4.34 -0.84
N ILE A 149 2.28 4.71 -1.06
CA ILE A 149 1.62 5.84 -0.38
C ILE A 149 0.15 5.47 -0.12
N SER A 150 -0.27 5.48 1.14
CA SER A 150 -1.70 5.45 1.49
C SER A 150 -2.34 6.81 1.22
N ILE A 151 -3.36 6.85 0.35
CA ILE A 151 -4.04 8.11 -0.03
C ILE A 151 -5.45 8.23 0.53
N GLY A 152 -6.03 7.11 0.97
CA GLY A 152 -7.36 7.03 1.58
C GLY A 152 -7.35 6.94 3.11
N GLN A 153 -6.17 6.78 3.71
CA GLN A 153 -5.97 6.78 5.16
C GLN A 153 -4.72 7.58 5.55
N ALA A 154 -4.72 8.11 6.77
CA ALA A 154 -3.55 8.73 7.38
C ALA A 154 -2.93 7.77 8.39
N GLU A 155 -1.65 7.47 8.22
CA GLU A 155 -0.85 6.65 9.13
C GLU A 155 -0.14 7.52 10.17
N ASP A 156 -0.25 7.20 11.46
CA ASP A 156 0.24 8.03 12.57
C ASP A 156 1.75 7.98 12.84
N TYR A 157 2.46 7.13 12.11
CA TYR A 157 3.91 6.98 12.11
C TYR A 157 4.59 7.71 10.96
N ARG A 158 3.85 8.34 10.04
CA ARG A 158 4.41 9.08 8.90
C ARG A 158 4.94 10.45 9.30
N PHE A 159 5.89 10.96 8.52
CA PHE A 159 6.54 12.25 8.75
C PHE A 159 5.56 13.45 8.78
N TYR A 160 4.43 13.36 8.08
CA TYR A 160 3.43 14.43 8.06
C TYR A 160 2.55 14.45 9.32
N TRP A 161 2.54 13.37 10.10
CA TRP A 161 1.63 13.23 11.24
C TRP A 161 1.97 14.23 12.35
N LYS A 162 0.98 15.02 12.76
CA LYS A 162 1.15 15.96 13.88
C LYS A 162 0.59 15.33 15.15
N ARG A 163 1.42 15.16 16.18
CA ARG A 163 1.06 14.53 17.48
C ARG A 163 -0.25 15.08 18.09
N GLY A 164 -0.56 16.36 17.86
CA GLY A 164 -1.78 17.01 18.33
C GLY A 164 -3.09 16.50 17.72
N TRP A 165 -3.06 15.86 16.55
CA TRP A 165 -4.24 15.36 15.84
C TRP A 165 -4.99 14.28 16.63
N SER A 166 -4.29 13.49 17.44
CA SER A 166 -4.91 12.53 18.36
C SER A 166 -5.88 13.17 19.38
N LYS A 167 -5.67 14.44 19.74
CA LYS A 167 -6.48 15.19 20.71
C LYS A 167 -7.42 16.19 20.05
N SER A 168 -6.96 16.79 18.96
CA SER A 168 -7.68 17.81 18.21
C SER A 168 -7.52 17.50 16.73
N PRO A 169 -8.27 16.50 16.22
CA PRO A 169 -8.15 16.05 14.84
C PRO A 169 -8.59 17.18 13.91
N PRO A 170 -7.88 17.41 12.79
CA PRO A 170 -8.35 18.29 11.74
C PRO A 170 -9.64 17.71 11.13
N GLU A 171 -10.45 18.54 10.49
CA GLU A 171 -11.77 18.13 10.00
C GLU A 171 -11.73 16.94 9.03
N TRP A 172 -10.65 16.83 8.25
CA TRP A 172 -10.45 15.76 7.30
C TRP A 172 -10.04 14.43 7.93
N LEU A 173 -9.56 14.41 9.17
CA LEU A 173 -9.13 13.19 9.86
C LEU A 173 -10.34 12.52 10.52
N GLY A 174 -10.64 11.31 10.06
CA GLY A 174 -11.75 10.49 10.52
C GLY A 174 -11.39 9.58 11.67
N LYS A 175 -12.12 8.46 11.77
CA LYS A 175 -11.95 7.48 12.83
C LYS A 175 -10.72 6.59 12.56
N PRO A 176 -10.07 6.06 13.61
CA PRO A 176 -9.10 5.00 13.44
C PRO A 176 -9.74 3.80 12.74
N ASP A 177 -8.96 3.13 11.91
CA ASP A 177 -9.32 1.85 11.32
C ASP A 177 -9.21 0.75 12.40
N PRO A 178 -10.28 -0.05 12.64
CA PRO A 178 -10.22 -1.13 13.62
C PRO A 178 -9.33 -2.32 13.19
N ASP A 179 -9.10 -2.49 11.89
CA ASP A 179 -8.35 -3.60 11.32
C ASP A 179 -6.86 -3.25 11.18
N TRP A 180 -6.54 -1.96 11.02
CA TRP A 180 -5.18 -1.45 10.84
C TRP A 180 -4.80 -0.43 11.92
N THR A 181 -4.02 -0.88 12.91
CA THR A 181 -3.61 -0.03 14.04
C THR A 181 -2.63 1.05 13.59
N GLY A 182 -2.96 2.31 13.89
CA GLY A 182 -2.17 3.47 13.50
C GLY A 182 -2.75 4.21 12.29
N ASP A 183 -3.75 3.61 11.64
CA ASP A 183 -4.34 4.14 10.41
C ASP A 183 -5.69 4.78 10.71
N TYR A 184 -5.97 5.89 10.03
CA TYR A 184 -7.16 6.70 10.23
C TYR A 184 -7.81 7.02 8.89
N TRP A 185 -9.10 6.73 8.75
CA TRP A 185 -9.86 7.14 7.56
C TRP A 185 -9.75 8.63 7.34
N VAL A 186 -9.47 9.07 6.11
CA VAL A 186 -9.45 10.50 5.78
C VAL A 186 -10.55 10.87 4.80
N ARG A 187 -11.06 12.09 4.94
CA ARG A 187 -11.88 12.74 3.92
C ARG A 187 -10.97 13.18 2.78
N TYR A 188 -10.57 12.23 1.93
CA TYR A 188 -9.50 12.43 0.93
C TYR A 188 -9.78 13.54 -0.10
N TRP A 189 -11.04 13.97 -0.24
CA TRP A 189 -11.43 15.12 -1.06
C TRP A 189 -11.10 16.48 -0.42
N HIS A 190 -10.63 16.51 0.84
CA HIS A 190 -10.36 17.75 1.54
C HIS A 190 -9.01 18.35 1.09
N PRO A 191 -8.95 19.65 0.73
CA PRO A 191 -7.74 20.27 0.18
C PRO A 191 -6.50 20.14 1.07
N GLU A 192 -6.66 20.23 2.40
CA GLU A 192 -5.54 20.06 3.34
C GLU A 192 -4.92 18.66 3.30
N TRP A 193 -5.73 17.60 3.14
CA TRP A 193 -5.22 16.25 2.99
C TRP A 193 -4.51 16.07 1.65
N GLN A 194 -5.12 16.58 0.57
CA GLN A 194 -4.51 16.52 -0.76
C GLN A 194 -3.17 17.26 -0.78
N ALA A 195 -3.04 18.39 -0.08
CA ALA A 195 -1.78 19.11 0.06
C ALA A 195 -0.70 18.24 0.74
N ILE A 196 -1.06 17.50 1.80
CA ILE A 196 -0.13 16.57 2.47
C ILE A 196 0.36 15.49 1.50
N ILE A 197 -0.55 14.86 0.74
CA ILE A 197 -0.19 13.83 -0.23
C ILE A 197 0.64 14.40 -1.38
N PHE A 198 0.36 15.63 -1.81
CA PHE A 198 1.17 16.27 -2.84
C PHE A 198 2.58 16.62 -2.35
N ASP A 199 2.75 17.03 -1.09
CA ASP A 199 4.06 17.24 -0.49
C ASP A 199 4.82 15.90 -0.34
N TYR A 200 4.12 14.82 0.03
CA TYR A 200 4.69 13.47 0.05
C TYR A 200 5.12 13.04 -1.36
N LEU A 201 4.27 13.21 -2.37
CA LEU A 201 4.60 12.91 -3.77
C LEU A 201 5.85 13.67 -4.23
N ASP A 202 6.01 14.93 -3.84
CA ASP A 202 7.20 15.71 -4.17
C ASP A 202 8.47 15.13 -3.53
N HIS A 203 8.39 14.67 -2.27
CA HIS A 203 9.51 13.94 -1.64
C HIS A 203 9.84 12.63 -2.37
N VAL A 204 8.84 11.88 -2.84
CA VAL A 204 9.05 10.66 -3.63
C VAL A 204 9.77 10.97 -4.94
N LEU A 205 9.37 12.05 -5.63
CA LEU A 205 10.01 12.50 -6.87
C LEU A 205 11.45 12.95 -6.64
N ASP A 206 11.73 13.61 -5.52
CA ASP A 206 13.05 14.08 -5.11
C ASP A 206 13.99 12.91 -4.75
N LEU A 207 13.46 11.85 -4.16
CA LEU A 207 14.20 10.62 -3.85
C LEU A 207 14.52 9.78 -5.09
N GLY A 208 13.96 10.08 -6.26
CA GLY A 208 14.36 9.41 -7.51
C GLY A 208 13.53 8.19 -7.90
N PHE A 209 12.44 7.90 -7.18
CA PHE A 209 11.51 6.82 -7.54
C PHE A 209 10.94 6.98 -8.96
N ASP A 210 10.59 5.87 -9.59
CA ASP A 210 10.04 5.86 -10.95
C ASP A 210 8.51 5.99 -10.97
N GLY A 211 7.85 5.73 -9.86
CA GLY A 211 6.41 5.90 -9.72
C GLY A 211 5.92 5.76 -8.28
N VAL A 212 4.60 5.74 -8.14
CA VAL A 212 3.90 5.51 -6.88
C VAL A 212 2.94 4.34 -6.99
N TYR A 213 2.84 3.60 -5.89
CA TYR A 213 1.85 2.57 -5.63
C TYR A 213 0.87 3.12 -4.58
N LEU A 214 -0.36 3.39 -4.99
CA LEU A 214 -1.34 4.18 -4.24
C LEU A 214 -2.35 3.26 -3.55
N ASP A 215 -2.29 3.20 -2.23
CA ASP A 215 -3.15 2.35 -1.42
C ASP A 215 -4.35 3.11 -0.83
N GLN A 216 -5.33 2.35 -0.36
CA GLN A 216 -6.59 2.82 0.20
C GLN A 216 -7.44 3.59 -0.83
N VAL A 217 -7.34 3.22 -2.12
CA VAL A 217 -8.21 3.77 -3.18
C VAL A 217 -9.67 3.45 -2.87
N GLU A 218 -9.94 2.25 -2.36
CA GLU A 218 -11.27 1.79 -1.94
C GLU A 218 -11.88 2.55 -0.75
N ALA A 219 -11.14 3.49 -0.14
CA ALA A 219 -11.69 4.40 0.87
C ALA A 219 -12.92 5.16 0.37
N TYR A 220 -13.11 5.28 -0.94
CA TYR A 220 -14.37 5.84 -1.46
C TYR A 220 -15.58 5.04 -1.02
N GLN A 221 -15.50 3.71 -0.98
CA GLN A 221 -16.61 2.83 -0.57
C GLN A 221 -17.00 3.11 0.88
N TYR A 222 -16.00 3.26 1.77
CA TYR A 222 -16.20 3.62 3.17
C TYR A 222 -17.05 4.90 3.32
N TRP A 223 -16.79 5.92 2.50
CA TRP A 223 -17.50 7.19 2.54
C TRP A 223 -18.84 7.18 1.78
N GLU A 224 -18.99 6.39 0.72
CA GLU A 224 -20.28 6.16 0.05
C GLU A 224 -21.29 5.55 1.01
N GLU A 225 -20.89 4.52 1.76
CA GLU A 225 -21.73 3.90 2.80
C GLU A 225 -22.15 4.88 3.90
N ARG A 226 -21.39 5.95 4.08
CA ARG A 226 -21.66 7.04 5.03
C ARG A 226 -22.37 8.23 4.38
N GLY A 227 -22.89 8.05 3.17
CA GLY A 227 -23.78 8.98 2.49
C GLY A 227 -23.09 9.91 1.48
N ARG A 228 -21.77 9.80 1.27
CA ARG A 228 -21.06 10.63 0.29
C ARG A 228 -21.13 10.03 -1.10
N LYS A 229 -22.21 10.31 -1.82
CA LYS A 229 -22.51 9.76 -3.15
C LYS A 229 -21.50 10.12 -4.25
N THR A 230 -20.66 11.14 -4.05
CA THR A 230 -19.63 11.58 -5.00
C THR A 230 -18.26 10.97 -4.74
N ALA A 231 -18.13 10.14 -3.70
CA ALA A 231 -16.85 9.66 -3.21
C ALA A 231 -16.02 8.95 -4.30
N ALA A 232 -16.60 8.04 -5.09
CA ALA A 232 -15.85 7.37 -6.17
C ALA A 232 -15.24 8.36 -7.18
N ARG A 233 -16.05 9.32 -7.65
CA ARG A 233 -15.60 10.36 -8.59
C ARG A 233 -14.52 11.26 -7.97
N GLU A 234 -14.62 11.57 -6.69
CA GLU A 234 -13.62 12.39 -6.00
C GLU A 234 -12.29 11.65 -5.81
N MET A 235 -12.32 10.34 -5.57
CA MET A 235 -11.11 9.52 -5.51
C MET A 235 -10.43 9.47 -6.88
N VAL A 236 -11.20 9.24 -7.94
CA VAL A 236 -10.73 9.29 -9.33
C VAL A 236 -10.05 10.62 -9.64
N ASN A 237 -10.71 11.74 -9.33
CA ASN A 237 -10.16 13.07 -9.56
C ASN A 237 -8.86 13.30 -8.76
N PHE A 238 -8.80 12.79 -7.52
CA PHE A 238 -7.62 12.93 -6.68
C PHE A 238 -6.42 12.16 -7.22
N VAL A 239 -6.59 10.90 -7.60
CA VAL A 239 -5.53 10.08 -8.21
C VAL A 239 -5.07 10.66 -9.55
N MET A 240 -6.00 11.15 -10.38
CA MET A 240 -5.63 11.84 -11.63
C MET A 240 -4.85 13.13 -11.38
N ALA A 241 -5.16 13.89 -10.32
CA ALA A 241 -4.39 15.06 -9.93
C ALA A 241 -2.98 14.70 -9.41
N ILE A 242 -2.83 13.58 -8.71
CA ILE A 242 -1.52 13.01 -8.34
C ILE A 242 -0.71 12.70 -9.61
N ALA A 243 -1.32 12.00 -10.56
CA ALA A 243 -0.69 11.66 -11.84
C ALA A 243 -0.25 12.91 -12.62
N GLU A 244 -1.12 13.91 -12.74
CA GLU A 244 -0.81 15.17 -13.41
C GLU A 244 0.36 15.89 -12.74
N ARG A 245 0.33 16.04 -11.41
CA ARG A 245 1.40 16.72 -10.65
C ARG A 245 2.74 16.02 -10.83
N ALA A 246 2.78 14.69 -10.71
CA ALA A 246 4.01 13.94 -10.88
C ALA A 246 4.56 14.07 -12.31
N ARG A 247 3.70 13.92 -13.31
CA ARG A 247 4.11 13.93 -14.72
C ARG A 247 4.53 15.29 -15.25
N ARG A 248 4.16 16.39 -14.58
CA ARG A 248 4.76 17.71 -14.84
C ARG A 248 6.26 17.76 -14.53
N ARG A 249 6.72 16.98 -13.54
CA ARG A 249 8.13 16.89 -13.15
C ARG A 249 8.86 15.74 -13.82
N TYR A 250 8.16 14.64 -14.08
CA TYR A 250 8.70 13.45 -14.73
C TYR A 250 7.62 12.78 -15.60
N PRO A 251 7.56 13.09 -16.91
CA PRO A 251 6.48 12.63 -17.79
C PRO A 251 6.25 11.11 -17.81
N GLY A 252 7.31 10.32 -17.57
CA GLY A 252 7.26 8.85 -17.51
C GLY A 252 6.86 8.25 -16.16
N PHE A 253 6.51 9.08 -15.16
CA PHE A 253 6.25 8.62 -13.78
C PHE A 253 5.05 7.65 -13.73
N GLY A 254 5.29 6.49 -13.11
CA GLY A 254 4.33 5.40 -12.98
C GLY A 254 3.26 5.68 -11.95
N ILE A 255 2.00 5.36 -12.26
CA ILE A 255 0.87 5.50 -11.33
C ILE A 255 0.13 4.16 -11.25
N PHE A 256 0.15 3.55 -10.07
CA PHE A 256 -0.44 2.23 -9.80
C PHE A 256 -1.37 2.31 -8.59
N PRO A 257 -2.68 2.47 -8.77
CA PRO A 257 -3.63 2.23 -7.69
C PRO A 257 -3.61 0.77 -7.24
N GLN A 258 -3.89 0.55 -5.96
CA GLN A 258 -4.15 -0.76 -5.38
C GLN A 258 -5.66 -0.95 -5.16
N ASN A 259 -6.18 -2.11 -5.57
CA ASN A 259 -7.59 -2.48 -5.52
C ASN A 259 -8.51 -1.49 -6.25
N ALA A 260 -9.81 -1.51 -5.95
CA ALA A 260 -10.82 -0.67 -6.57
C ALA A 260 -10.78 -0.72 -8.11
N GLU A 261 -10.48 -1.89 -8.69
CA GLU A 261 -10.24 -2.05 -10.12
C GLU A 261 -11.45 -1.66 -10.98
N GLU A 262 -12.65 -1.66 -10.42
CA GLU A 262 -13.87 -1.23 -11.08
C GLU A 262 -13.84 0.25 -11.47
N LEU A 263 -13.07 1.10 -10.77
CA LEU A 263 -12.99 2.52 -11.08
C LEU A 263 -12.42 2.76 -12.48
N GLY A 264 -11.49 1.92 -12.94
CA GLY A 264 -10.96 2.02 -14.30
C GLY A 264 -12.01 1.76 -15.37
N VAL A 265 -12.94 0.84 -15.12
CA VAL A 265 -14.02 0.53 -16.07
C VAL A 265 -15.14 1.57 -16.00
N LEU A 266 -15.46 2.05 -14.81
CA LEU A 266 -16.50 3.07 -14.60
C LEU A 266 -16.09 4.45 -15.12
N PHE A 267 -14.78 4.74 -15.12
CA PHE A 267 -14.20 6.01 -15.51
C PHE A 267 -13.03 5.76 -16.47
N PRO A 268 -13.27 5.61 -17.78
CA PRO A 268 -12.22 5.28 -18.75
C PRO A 268 -11.01 6.22 -18.70
N GLU A 269 -11.24 7.51 -18.45
CA GLU A 269 -10.18 8.52 -18.29
C GLU A 269 -9.22 8.21 -17.12
N TYR A 270 -9.71 7.51 -16.09
CA TYR A 270 -8.91 7.03 -14.98
C TYR A 270 -7.98 5.91 -15.45
N MET A 271 -8.54 4.86 -16.07
CA MET A 271 -7.73 3.74 -16.56
C MET A 271 -6.69 4.20 -17.58
N GLU A 272 -7.07 5.06 -18.52
CA GLU A 272 -6.16 5.65 -19.52
C GLU A 272 -4.97 6.34 -18.85
N THR A 273 -5.22 7.06 -17.75
CA THR A 273 -4.20 7.79 -17.00
C THR A 273 -3.24 6.87 -16.25
N MET A 274 -3.68 5.71 -15.77
CA MET A 274 -2.85 4.80 -14.97
C MET A 274 -1.79 4.09 -15.82
N THR A 275 -0.68 3.72 -15.19
CA THR A 275 0.35 2.86 -15.80
C THR A 275 -0.01 1.39 -15.65
N GLY A 276 -0.56 1.03 -14.49
CA GLY A 276 -1.02 -0.30 -14.17
C GLY A 276 -1.93 -0.27 -12.94
N ILE A 277 -2.23 -1.44 -12.40
CA ILE A 277 -3.00 -1.63 -11.18
C ILE A 277 -2.41 -2.78 -10.37
N GLY A 278 -2.43 -2.66 -9.04
CA GLY A 278 -2.17 -3.78 -8.13
C GLY A 278 -3.45 -4.28 -7.48
N VAL A 279 -3.54 -5.57 -7.20
CA VAL A 279 -4.73 -6.17 -6.56
C VAL A 279 -4.37 -7.21 -5.50
N GLU A 280 -5.08 -7.12 -4.38
CA GLU A 280 -5.06 -8.03 -3.23
C GLU A 280 -6.50 -8.43 -2.88
N ASP A 281 -6.83 -9.65 -2.44
CA ASP A 281 -6.17 -10.94 -2.67
C ASP A 281 -6.95 -11.64 -3.79
N LEU A 282 -6.33 -11.90 -4.94
CA LEU A 282 -7.10 -12.38 -6.10
C LEU A 282 -7.48 -13.86 -5.97
N TYR A 283 -6.52 -14.75 -5.74
CA TYR A 283 -6.71 -16.19 -5.72
C TYR A 283 -6.57 -16.83 -4.34
N TYR A 284 -5.65 -16.35 -3.50
CA TYR A 284 -5.37 -16.88 -2.18
C TYR A 284 -5.04 -15.77 -1.18
N GLY A 285 -5.60 -15.86 0.02
CA GLY A 285 -5.43 -14.83 1.06
C GLY A 285 -6.75 -14.30 1.59
N TYR A 286 -7.84 -14.46 0.84
CA TYR A 286 -9.18 -14.08 1.27
C TYR A 286 -10.08 -15.31 1.51
N PRO A 287 -10.82 -15.39 2.64
CA PRO A 287 -10.95 -14.39 3.70
C PRO A 287 -9.80 -14.42 4.73
N ARG A 288 -8.80 -15.29 4.56
CA ARG A 288 -7.61 -15.37 5.42
C ARG A 288 -6.45 -16.03 4.66
N ASP A 289 -5.24 -15.81 5.12
CA ASP A 289 -4.02 -16.37 4.53
C ASP A 289 -4.11 -17.88 4.30
N ASN A 290 -3.53 -18.35 3.19
CA ASN A 290 -3.54 -19.73 2.73
C ASN A 290 -4.93 -20.32 2.40
N ALA A 291 -6.00 -19.52 2.45
CA ALA A 291 -7.32 -19.92 2.00
C ALA A 291 -7.55 -19.47 0.54
N PRO A 292 -8.19 -20.31 -0.29
CA PRO A 292 -8.62 -19.89 -1.62
C PRO A 292 -9.71 -18.83 -1.53
N SER A 293 -9.58 -17.78 -2.32
CA SER A 293 -10.62 -16.79 -2.56
C SER A 293 -11.87 -17.45 -3.16
N PRO A 294 -13.09 -16.99 -2.82
CA PRO A 294 -14.31 -17.59 -3.36
C PRO A 294 -14.33 -17.58 -4.90
N PRO A 295 -14.70 -18.67 -5.60
CA PRO A 295 -14.61 -18.75 -7.05
C PRO A 295 -15.37 -17.63 -7.79
N GLU A 296 -16.59 -17.31 -7.36
CA GLU A 296 -17.39 -16.22 -7.94
C GLU A 296 -16.73 -14.85 -7.75
N TRP A 297 -16.08 -14.63 -6.60
CA TRP A 297 -15.30 -13.43 -6.33
C TRP A 297 -14.13 -13.31 -7.30
N THR A 298 -13.35 -14.40 -7.45
CA THR A 298 -12.21 -14.40 -8.37
C THR A 298 -12.63 -14.16 -9.82
N ALA A 299 -13.70 -14.82 -10.29
CA ALA A 299 -14.18 -14.68 -11.66
C ALA A 299 -14.68 -13.26 -11.98
N GLN A 300 -15.30 -12.57 -11.02
CA GLN A 300 -15.76 -11.19 -11.20
C GLN A 300 -14.58 -10.22 -11.31
N ARG A 301 -13.59 -10.34 -10.42
CA ARG A 301 -12.38 -9.50 -10.45
C ARG A 301 -11.56 -9.76 -11.70
N GLU A 302 -11.39 -11.02 -12.10
CA GLU A 302 -10.74 -11.39 -13.36
C GLU A 302 -11.41 -10.72 -14.57
N ALA A 303 -12.75 -10.68 -14.64
CA ALA A 303 -13.46 -10.04 -15.75
C ALA A 303 -13.24 -8.51 -15.82
N ILE A 304 -12.93 -7.87 -14.69
CA ILE A 304 -12.56 -6.44 -14.64
C ILE A 304 -11.10 -6.27 -15.03
N LEU A 305 -10.20 -7.07 -14.46
CA LEU A 305 -8.75 -7.01 -14.71
C LEU A 305 -8.39 -7.39 -16.15
N ASP A 306 -9.13 -8.29 -16.78
CA ASP A 306 -9.02 -8.59 -18.21
C ASP A 306 -9.24 -7.32 -19.08
N GLN A 307 -9.99 -6.32 -18.59
CA GLN A 307 -10.17 -5.03 -19.29
C GLN A 307 -8.96 -4.12 -19.11
N TRP A 308 -8.29 -4.17 -17.96
CA TRP A 308 -7.02 -3.46 -17.75
C TRP A 308 -5.92 -4.00 -18.67
N VAL A 309 -5.79 -5.33 -18.80
CA VAL A 309 -4.86 -5.94 -19.76
C VAL A 309 -5.20 -5.56 -21.20
N LYS A 310 -6.49 -5.59 -21.59
CA LYS A 310 -6.93 -5.15 -22.93
C LYS A 310 -6.62 -3.68 -23.21
N ALA A 311 -6.56 -2.85 -22.17
CA ALA A 311 -6.17 -1.44 -22.25
C ALA A 311 -4.65 -1.23 -22.15
N ASP A 312 -3.87 -2.31 -22.30
CA ASP A 312 -2.40 -2.30 -22.27
C ASP A 312 -1.84 -1.77 -20.95
N LYS A 313 -2.52 -2.10 -19.85
CA LYS A 313 -2.10 -1.76 -18.48
C LYS A 313 -1.51 -2.98 -17.80
N LEU A 314 -0.44 -2.76 -17.04
CA LEU A 314 0.11 -3.80 -16.16
C LEU A 314 -0.91 -4.16 -15.08
N VAL A 315 -1.07 -5.46 -14.80
CA VAL A 315 -1.90 -5.96 -13.72
C VAL A 315 -1.03 -6.77 -12.77
N LEU A 316 -0.75 -6.22 -11.60
CA LEU A 316 0.04 -6.84 -10.55
C LEU A 316 -0.89 -7.57 -9.59
N THR A 317 -0.78 -8.90 -9.49
CA THR A 317 -1.59 -9.70 -8.57
C THR A 317 -0.76 -10.08 -7.35
N ILE A 318 -1.30 -9.83 -6.16
CA ILE A 318 -0.67 -10.17 -4.88
C ILE A 318 -1.58 -11.17 -4.17
N ASP A 319 -0.99 -12.30 -3.76
CA ASP A 319 -1.68 -13.37 -3.04
C ASP A 319 -0.90 -13.76 -1.79
N TYR A 320 -1.62 -14.14 -0.73
CA TYR A 320 -1.05 -14.45 0.58
C TYR A 320 -1.18 -15.93 0.93
N THR A 321 -0.17 -16.70 0.52
CA THR A 321 -0.06 -18.13 0.84
C THR A 321 1.39 -18.59 0.88
N ARG A 322 1.65 -19.60 1.71
CA ARG A 322 2.95 -20.31 1.78
C ARG A 322 2.86 -21.76 1.29
N ILE A 323 1.72 -22.16 0.74
CA ILE A 323 1.47 -23.52 0.26
C ILE A 323 1.99 -23.65 -1.18
N PRO A 324 2.99 -24.50 -1.47
CA PRO A 324 3.62 -24.59 -2.79
C PRO A 324 2.64 -24.82 -3.94
N GLU A 325 1.61 -25.63 -3.73
CA GLU A 325 0.60 -25.92 -4.75
C GLU A 325 -0.25 -24.68 -5.07
N GLN A 326 -0.57 -23.87 -4.06
CA GLN A 326 -1.32 -22.62 -4.24
C GLN A 326 -0.47 -21.54 -4.88
N ILE A 327 0.82 -21.48 -4.54
CA ILE A 327 1.79 -20.59 -5.21
C ILE A 327 1.82 -20.92 -6.70
N ASN A 328 2.04 -22.19 -7.06
CA ASN A 328 2.08 -22.60 -8.46
C ASN A 328 0.76 -22.32 -9.21
N ASP A 329 -0.39 -22.54 -8.57
CA ASP A 329 -1.71 -22.22 -9.14
C ASP A 329 -1.87 -20.71 -9.40
N ALA A 330 -1.53 -19.86 -8.41
CA ALA A 330 -1.65 -18.41 -8.53
C ALA A 330 -0.78 -17.85 -9.66
N TYR A 331 0.47 -18.31 -9.77
CA TYR A 331 1.38 -17.91 -10.85
C TYR A 331 0.86 -18.38 -12.22
N ALA A 332 0.43 -19.65 -12.34
CA ALA A 332 -0.09 -20.19 -13.59
C ALA A 332 -1.36 -19.48 -14.08
N ARG A 333 -2.31 -19.21 -13.16
CA ARG A 333 -3.58 -18.52 -13.48
C ARG A 333 -3.37 -17.06 -13.86
N SER A 334 -2.50 -16.37 -13.13
CA SER A 334 -2.13 -14.98 -13.41
C SER A 334 -1.45 -14.87 -14.78
N GLY A 335 -0.41 -15.68 -15.03
CA GLY A 335 0.33 -15.68 -16.28
C GLY A 335 -0.54 -16.02 -17.50
N ALA A 336 -1.49 -16.95 -17.37
CA ALA A 336 -2.43 -17.31 -18.44
C ALA A 336 -3.35 -16.15 -18.86
N ARG A 337 -3.46 -15.09 -18.04
CA ARG A 337 -4.28 -13.90 -18.29
C ARG A 337 -3.45 -12.66 -18.62
N GLY A 338 -2.12 -12.77 -18.66
CA GLY A 338 -1.22 -11.62 -18.84
C GLY A 338 -1.10 -10.75 -17.59
N TYR A 339 -1.40 -11.30 -16.41
CA TYR A 339 -1.12 -10.66 -15.13
C TYR A 339 0.29 -11.01 -14.67
N ILE A 340 0.86 -10.16 -13.82
CA ILE A 340 2.18 -10.32 -13.22
C ILE A 340 1.95 -10.70 -11.74
N PRO A 341 2.22 -11.95 -11.34
CA PRO A 341 1.97 -12.43 -9.98
C PRO A 341 3.15 -12.24 -9.01
N PHE A 342 2.82 -11.95 -7.75
CA PHE A 342 3.73 -12.07 -6.62
C PHE A 342 3.02 -12.68 -5.42
N VAL A 343 3.47 -13.86 -4.99
CA VAL A 343 2.89 -14.55 -3.83
C VAL A 343 3.80 -14.35 -2.61
N THR A 344 3.26 -13.84 -1.51
CA THR A 344 4.05 -13.41 -0.35
C THR A 344 3.32 -13.61 0.99
N VAL A 345 3.81 -12.97 2.05
CA VAL A 345 3.17 -12.90 3.38
C VAL A 345 2.52 -11.54 3.61
N ARG A 346 1.37 -11.53 4.33
CA ARG A 346 0.59 -10.31 4.57
C ARG A 346 1.33 -9.21 5.32
N SER A 347 2.31 -9.58 6.14
CA SER A 347 3.17 -8.60 6.82
C SER A 347 4.07 -7.82 5.85
N LEU A 348 4.33 -8.33 4.64
CA LEU A 348 5.24 -7.72 3.66
C LEU A 348 6.61 -7.37 4.27
N ASP A 349 7.08 -8.19 5.21
CA ASP A 349 8.31 -7.99 5.98
C ASP A 349 9.47 -8.91 5.54
N LEU A 350 9.26 -9.66 4.46
CA LEU A 350 10.21 -10.63 3.93
C LEU A 350 10.45 -10.39 2.43
N LEU A 351 11.72 -10.45 2.04
CA LEU A 351 12.12 -10.69 0.66
C LEU A 351 11.87 -12.16 0.35
N ILE A 352 10.95 -12.44 -0.57
CA ILE A 352 10.55 -13.79 -0.97
C ILE A 352 10.95 -14.02 -2.43
N ILE A 353 11.57 -15.16 -2.69
CA ILE A 353 11.75 -15.73 -4.03
C ILE A 353 11.04 -17.08 -4.00
N ASN A 354 10.00 -17.23 -4.82
CA ASN A 354 9.20 -18.44 -4.87
C ASN A 354 9.90 -19.49 -5.73
N LYS A 355 10.10 -20.70 -5.19
CA LYS A 355 10.78 -21.79 -5.89
C LYS A 355 10.03 -22.14 -7.19
N GLY A 356 10.74 -22.12 -8.31
CA GLY A 356 10.16 -22.36 -9.64
C GLY A 356 9.52 -21.13 -10.29
N HIS A 357 9.56 -19.98 -9.61
CA HIS A 357 9.14 -18.66 -10.08
C HIS A 357 10.18 -17.61 -9.67
N GLU A 358 11.46 -17.96 -9.83
CA GLU A 358 12.56 -17.05 -9.64
C GLU A 358 12.47 -15.88 -10.64
N PRO A 359 12.77 -14.63 -10.23
CA PRO A 359 12.85 -13.51 -11.17
C PRO A 359 14.02 -13.69 -12.15
N ASP A 360 13.92 -13.10 -13.35
CA ASP A 360 14.85 -13.39 -14.48
C ASP A 360 15.71 -12.21 -15.00
#